data_AF-A0A6J4Q1B7-F1
#
_entry.id   AF-A0A6J4Q1B7-F1
#
_cell.length_a   1.000
_cell.length_b   1.000
_cell.length_c   1.000
_cell.angle_alpha   90.00
_cell.angle_beta   90.00
_cell.angle_gamma   90.00
#
_symmetry.space_group_name_H-M   'P 1'
#
loop_
_entity.id
_entity.type
_entity.pdbx_description
1 polymer ?
#
loop_
_entity_poly.entity_id
_entity_poly.type
_entity_poly.pdbx_seq_one_letter_code
_entity_poly.pdbx_strand_id
1 'polypeptide(L)'
;MAKEELGVEEIIPGLIVRHTNRRLGKLEVPEACERLICGKISFSEFVDQVGESFRELLDFMMEYDLHPGRPDEVLYCVDCHADLYGRAVLRTQLGKLYRLGSAAHDRKVG
;
A
#
# COMPACT_ATOMS: atom_id res chain seq x y z
N MET A 1 -32.70 -24.90 0.25
CA MET A 1 -32.26 -25.52 1.52
C MET A 1 -30.76 -25.66 1.48
N ALA A 2 -30.13 -25.40 2.62
CA ALA A 2 -28.71 -25.14 2.83
C ALA A 2 -27.76 -26.28 2.47
N LYS A 3 -26.50 -25.94 2.19
CA LYS A 3 -25.38 -26.36 3.06
C LYS A 3 -24.11 -25.55 2.82
N GLU A 4 -23.58 -25.01 3.92
CA GLU A 4 -22.26 -24.43 4.09
C GLU A 4 -21.21 -25.55 4.09
N GLU A 5 -20.05 -25.36 3.44
CA GLU A 5 -18.82 -26.11 3.75
C GLU A 5 -17.59 -25.19 3.62
N LEU A 6 -17.01 -24.88 4.78
CA LEU A 6 -15.79 -24.12 5.02
C LEU A 6 -14.59 -25.07 5.15
N GLY A 7 -13.43 -24.62 4.66
CA GLY A 7 -12.10 -25.12 5.04
C GLY A 7 -11.59 -26.28 4.16
N VAL A 8 -10.30 -26.48 3.90
CA VAL A 8 -9.05 -25.99 4.49
C VAL A 8 -8.01 -26.20 3.38
N GLU A 9 -7.29 -25.17 2.94
CA GLU A 9 -6.19 -25.39 1.98
C GLU A 9 -4.84 -25.36 2.71
N GLU A 10 -4.30 -26.58 2.80
CA GLU A 10 -2.98 -27.04 3.21
C GLU A 10 -1.84 -26.02 2.94
N ILE A 11 -1.10 -25.67 4.00
CA ILE A 11 0.04 -24.76 3.94
C ILE A 11 1.29 -25.59 3.65
N ILE A 12 1.70 -25.62 2.39
CA ILE A 12 2.93 -26.30 1.94
C ILE A 12 4.15 -25.46 2.36
N PRO A 13 5.08 -25.98 3.18
CA PRO A 13 6.28 -25.27 3.57
C PRO A 13 7.30 -25.33 2.43
N GLY A 14 7.27 -24.32 1.56
CA GLY A 14 8.12 -24.27 0.38
C GLY A 14 7.48 -23.51 -0.78
N LEU A 15 7.20 -22.22 -0.57
CA LEU A 15 7.08 -21.21 -1.62
C LEU A 15 6.14 -21.54 -2.80
N ILE A 16 4.87 -21.19 -2.64
CA ILE A 16 4.12 -20.54 -3.72
C ILE A 16 3.42 -19.35 -3.08
N VAL A 17 3.87 -18.14 -3.46
CA VAL A 17 3.16 -16.90 -3.14
C VAL A 17 1.80 -17.01 -3.81
N ARG A 18 0.76 -17.41 -3.05
CA ARG A 18 -0.63 -17.25 -3.48
C ARG A 18 -0.87 -15.74 -3.55
N HIS A 19 -0.63 -15.15 -4.72
CA HIS A 19 -1.44 -14.01 -5.11
C HIS A 19 -2.86 -14.54 -5.17
N THR A 20 -3.59 -14.40 -4.07
CA THR A 20 -5.05 -14.40 -4.11
C THR A 20 -5.44 -13.25 -5.02
N ASN A 21 -5.48 -13.54 -6.33
CA ASN A 21 -6.15 -12.78 -7.39
C ASN A 21 -7.68 -12.81 -7.13
N ARG A 22 -8.07 -12.49 -5.89
CA ARG A 22 -9.42 -12.04 -5.60
C ARG A 22 -9.39 -10.61 -6.10
N ARG A 23 -9.98 -10.35 -7.27
CA ARG A 23 -10.16 -8.98 -7.77
C ARG A 23 -10.61 -8.13 -6.60
N LEU A 24 -9.73 -7.27 -6.12
CA LEU A 24 -10.06 -6.32 -5.07
C LEU A 24 -11.18 -5.49 -5.68
N GLY A 25 -12.41 -5.67 -5.16
CA GLY A 25 -13.50 -4.77 -5.50
C GLY A 25 -13.06 -3.34 -5.24
N LYS A 26 -13.76 -2.36 -5.83
CA LYS A 26 -13.41 -0.95 -5.70
C LYS A 26 -13.07 -0.59 -4.25
N LEU A 27 -11.81 -0.28 -3.99
CA LEU A 27 -11.33 0.04 -2.65
C LEU A 27 -11.59 1.52 -2.39
N GLU A 28 -12.00 1.83 -1.17
CA GLU A 28 -11.93 3.21 -0.71
C GLU A 28 -10.46 3.61 -0.54
N VAL A 29 -10.15 4.88 -0.81
CA VAL A 29 -8.78 5.42 -0.74
C VAL A 29 -8.06 5.07 0.58
N PRO A 30 -8.69 5.20 1.78
CA PRO A 30 -8.04 4.82 3.04
C PRO A 30 -7.68 3.33 3.11
N GLU A 31 -8.53 2.44 2.60
CA GLU A 31 -8.27 1.00 2.59
C GLU A 31 -7.18 0.64 1.58
N ALA A 32 -7.15 1.30 0.41
CA ALA A 32 -6.05 1.16 -0.53
C ALA A 32 -4.71 1.60 0.10
N CYS A 33 -4.69 2.71 0.85
CA CYS A 33 -3.49 3.18 1.55
C CYS A 33 -3.01 2.17 2.61
N GLU A 34 -3.91 1.64 3.46
CA GLU A 34 -3.56 0.60 4.44
C GLU A 34 -2.96 -0.63 3.75
N ARG A 35 -3.63 -1.11 2.70
CA ARG A 35 -3.18 -2.31 1.98
C ARG A 35 -1.84 -2.10 1.29
N LEU A 36 -1.57 -0.92 0.74
CA LEU A 36 -0.28 -0.61 0.15
C LEU A 36 0.83 -0.60 1.22
N ILE A 37 0.61 0.09 2.35
CA ILE A 37 1.59 0.15 3.46
C ILE A 37 1.89 -1.26 4.00
N CYS A 38 0.87 -2.11 4.11
CA CYS A 38 1.03 -3.50 4.53
C CYS A 38 1.58 -4.44 3.45
N GLY A 39 1.89 -3.96 2.24
CA GLY A 39 2.36 -4.81 1.13
C GLY A 39 1.32 -5.82 0.62
N LYS A 40 0.03 -5.58 0.87
CA LYS A 40 -1.08 -6.45 0.45
C LYS A 40 -1.55 -6.18 -0.98
N ILE A 41 -1.18 -5.04 -1.57
CA ILE A 41 -1.44 -4.68 -2.97
C ILE A 41 -0.19 -4.08 -3.58
N SER A 42 -0.06 -4.22 -4.89
CA SER A 42 1.06 -3.66 -5.66
C SER A 42 0.90 -2.16 -5.91
N PHE A 43 1.98 -1.46 -6.26
CA PHE A 43 1.92 -0.04 -6.67
C PHE A 43 0.95 0.19 -7.83
N SER A 44 1.00 -0.66 -8.87
CA SER A 44 0.10 -0.57 -10.02
C SER A 44 -1.37 -0.71 -9.58
N GLU A 45 -1.68 -1.72 -8.77
CA GLU A 45 -3.04 -1.92 -8.24
C GLU A 45 -3.51 -0.72 -7.41
N PHE A 46 -2.64 -0.11 -6.62
CA PHE A 46 -2.99 1.08 -5.86
C PHE A 46 -3.29 2.28 -6.79
N VAL A 47 -2.50 2.49 -7.83
CA VAL A 47 -2.74 3.55 -8.83
C VAL A 47 -4.07 3.34 -9.56
N ASP A 48 -4.41 2.09 -9.91
CA ASP A 48 -5.70 1.76 -10.51
C ASP A 48 -6.91 2.14 -9.61
N GLN A 49 -6.72 2.12 -8.28
CA GLN A 49 -7.80 2.44 -7.33
C GLN A 49 -7.86 3.93 -6.96
N VAL A 50 -6.69 4.58 -6.82
CA VAL A 50 -6.56 5.91 -6.20
C VAL A 50 -6.16 7.00 -7.23
N GLY A 51 -5.83 6.59 -8.45
CA GLY A 51 -5.39 7.45 -9.53
C GLY A 51 -3.99 8.03 -9.29
N GLU A 52 -3.75 9.22 -9.84
CA GLU A 52 -2.42 9.84 -9.87
C GLU A 52 -2.04 10.60 -8.59
N SER A 53 -2.89 10.58 -7.56
CA SER A 53 -2.72 11.39 -6.34
C SER A 53 -1.42 11.15 -5.57
N PHE A 54 -0.79 9.99 -5.77
CA PHE A 54 0.46 9.58 -5.12
C PHE A 54 1.56 9.28 -6.13
N ARG A 55 1.36 9.61 -7.41
CA ARG A 55 2.23 9.16 -8.50
C ARG A 55 3.69 9.50 -8.26
N GLU A 56 3.98 10.74 -7.87
CA GLU A 56 5.36 11.19 -7.60
C GLU A 56 6.00 10.41 -6.45
N LEU A 57 5.24 10.13 -5.40
CA LEU A 57 5.74 9.32 -4.29
C LEU A 57 6.04 7.88 -4.71
N LEU A 58 5.14 7.27 -5.48
CA LEU A 58 5.30 5.89 -5.91
C LEU A 58 6.45 5.72 -6.91
N ASP A 59 6.60 6.67 -7.83
CA ASP A 59 7.70 6.72 -8.77
C ASP A 59 9.04 6.82 -8.04
N PHE A 60 9.13 7.72 -7.05
CA PHE A 60 10.31 7.83 -6.19
C PHE A 60 10.57 6.54 -5.39
N MET A 61 9.53 5.92 -4.82
CA MET A 61 9.69 4.65 -4.12
C MET A 61 10.21 3.55 -5.04
N MET A 62 9.74 3.48 -6.29
CA MET A 62 10.24 2.50 -7.26
C MET A 62 11.67 2.79 -7.71
N GLU A 63 12.03 4.06 -7.95
CA GLU A 63 13.37 4.46 -8.36
C GLU A 63 14.44 4.09 -7.32
N TYR A 64 14.10 4.24 -6.03
CA TYR A 64 15.01 3.97 -4.90
C TYR A 64 14.75 2.63 -4.20
N ASP A 65 13.91 1.75 -4.76
CA ASP A 65 13.54 0.44 -4.20
C ASP A 65 13.03 0.52 -2.73
N LEU A 66 12.23 1.54 -2.43
CA LEU A 66 11.72 1.83 -1.09
C LEU A 66 10.40 1.11 -0.81
N HIS A 67 10.28 0.59 0.41
CA HIS A 67 9.06 -0.09 0.84
C HIS A 67 8.08 0.88 1.52
N PRO A 68 6.79 0.94 1.12
CA PRO A 68 5.78 1.84 1.71
C PRO A 68 5.40 1.46 3.15
N GLY A 69 5.87 0.32 3.65
CA GLY A 69 5.78 -0.07 5.06
C GLY A 69 6.91 0.49 5.95
N ARG A 70 7.87 1.25 5.39
CA ARG A 70 9.03 1.79 6.11
C ARG A 70 9.10 3.32 5.95
N PRO A 71 8.25 4.08 6.66
CA PRO A 71 8.15 5.54 6.52
C PRO A 71 9.47 6.27 6.72
N ASP A 72 10.22 5.88 7.75
CA ASP A 72 11.46 6.55 8.12
C ASP A 72 12.55 6.39 7.05
N GLU A 73 12.65 5.20 6.43
CA GLU A 73 13.57 4.96 5.32
C GLU A 73 13.19 5.79 4.09
N VAL A 74 11.90 5.86 3.78
CA VAL A 74 11.40 6.69 2.67
C VAL A 74 11.69 8.16 2.93
N LEU A 75 11.41 8.64 4.14
CA LEU A 75 11.64 10.04 4.51
C LEU A 75 13.13 10.39 4.44
N TYR A 76 14.00 9.53 4.96
CA TYR A 76 15.45 9.70 4.88
C TYR A 76 15.92 9.76 3.42
N CYS A 77 15.44 8.86 2.58
CA CYS A 77 15.80 8.84 1.16
C CYS A 77 15.32 10.11 0.44
N VAL A 78 14.10 10.57 0.72
CA VAL A 78 13.57 11.86 0.23
C VAL A 78 14.45 13.04 0.68
N ASP A 79 14.93 13.06 1.92
CA ASP A 79 15.82 14.11 2.41
C ASP A 79 17.24 14.05 1.82
N CYS A 80 17.69 12.89 1.36
CA CYS A 80 19.01 12.73 0.73
C CYS A 80 18.99 12.99 -0.78
N HIS A 81 17.96 12.55 -1.48
CA HIS A 81 17.98 12.45 -2.94
C HIS A 81 16.98 13.36 -3.66
N ALA A 82 15.88 13.76 -3.02
CA ALA A 82 14.90 14.59 -3.70
C ALA A 82 15.33 16.07 -3.79
N ASP A 83 15.14 16.67 -4.97
CA ASP A 83 15.24 18.10 -5.19
C ASP A 83 14.34 18.91 -4.25
N LEU A 84 14.70 20.17 -4.01
CA LEU A 84 13.99 21.05 -3.06
C LEU A 84 12.47 21.14 -3.32
N TYR A 85 12.06 21.20 -4.58
CA TYR A 85 10.64 21.23 -4.95
C TYR A 85 9.97 19.86 -4.83
N GLY A 86 10.66 18.79 -5.24
CA GLY A 86 10.17 17.41 -5.13
C GLY A 86 9.99 16.98 -3.67
N ARG A 87 10.89 17.39 -2.78
CA ARG A 87 10.84 17.06 -1.34
C ARG A 87 9.53 17.47 -0.69
N ALA A 88 9.03 18.67 -0.99
CA ALA A 88 7.78 19.18 -0.41
C ALA A 88 6.57 18.34 -0.87
N VAL A 89 6.53 17.96 -2.14
CA VAL A 89 5.45 17.14 -2.70
C VAL A 89 5.51 15.72 -2.15
N LEU A 90 6.69 15.10 -2.16
CA LEU A 90 6.91 13.74 -1.64
C LEU A 90 6.53 13.65 -0.16
N ARG A 91 6.95 14.61 0.67
CA ARG A 91 6.55 14.67 2.09
C ARG A 91 5.05 14.83 2.27
N THR A 92 4.41 15.66 1.44
CA THR A 92 2.96 15.87 1.50
C THR A 92 2.21 14.59 1.14
N GLN A 93 2.62 13.92 0.07
CA GLN A 93 2.00 12.65 -0.36
C GLN A 93 2.25 11.54 0.66
N LEU A 94 3.47 11.44 1.20
CA LEU A 94 3.83 10.47 2.24
C LEU A 94 2.98 10.67 3.50
N GLY A 95 2.86 11.91 3.97
CA GLY A 95 2.02 12.24 5.12
C GLY A 95 0.54 11.92 4.89
N LYS A 96 0.03 12.16 3.67
CA LYS A 96 -1.34 11.75 3.29
C LYS A 96 -1.51 10.23 3.31
N LEU A 97 -0.55 9.49 2.75
CA LEU A 97 -0.59 8.03 2.67
C LEU A 97 -0.74 7.42 4.07
N TYR A 98 0.13 7.79 5.01
CA TYR A 98 0.07 7.25 6.38
C TYR A 98 -1.11 7.75 7.19
N ARG A 99 -1.55 9.01 7.00
CA ARG A 99 -2.76 9.52 7.65
C ARG A 99 -4.00 8.71 7.22
N LEU A 100 -4.13 8.45 5.92
CA LEU A 100 -5.26 7.72 5.35
C LEU A 100 -5.19 6.23 5.70
N GLY A 101 -4.00 5.62 5.66
CA GLY A 101 -3.81 4.23 6.06
C GLY A 101 -4.09 3.98 7.54
N SER A 102 -3.66 4.89 8.43
CA SER A 102 -3.94 4.78 9.86
C SER A 102 -5.44 4.92 10.18
N ALA A 103 -6.14 5.82 9.50
CA ALA A 103 -7.59 5.99 9.65
C ALA A 103 -8.42 4.76 9.22
N ALA A 104 -7.87 3.89 8.37
CA ALA A 104 -8.49 2.62 8.00
C ALA A 104 -8.20 1.50 9.00
N HIS A 105 -7.04 1.55 9.66
CA HIS A 105 -6.69 0.59 10.72
C HIS A 105 -7.61 0.76 11.94
N ASP A 106 -7.82 2.00 12.38
CA ASP A 106 -8.66 2.34 13.54
C ASP A 106 -10.14 1.91 13.36
N ARG A 107 -10.68 2.06 12.14
CA ARG A 107 -12.05 1.63 11.80
C ARG A 107 -12.28 0.12 11.85
N LYS A 108 -11.23 -0.71 11.83
CA LYS A 108 -11.35 -2.18 11.89
C LYS A 108 -11.28 -2.74 13.32
N VAL A 109 -10.83 -1.94 14.29
CA VAL A 109 -10.72 -2.32 15.70
C VAL A 109 -11.83 -1.73 16.59
N GLY A 110 -12.72 -0.91 16.03
CA GLY A 110 -13.88 -0.33 16.70
C GLY A 110 -15.17 -1.13 16.57
#